data_AF-A0A7W9ZMD8-F1
#
_entry.id   AF-A0A7W9ZMD8-F1
#
_cell.length_a   1.000
_cell.length_b   1.000
_cell.length_c   1.000
_cell.angle_alpha   90.00
_cell.angle_beta   90.00
_cell.angle_gamma   90.00
#
_symmetry.space_group_name_H-M   'P 1'
#
loop_
_entity.id
_entity.type
_entity.pdbx_description
1 polymer ?
#
loop_
_entity_poly.entity_id
_entity_poly.type
_entity_poly.pdbx_seq_one_letter_code
_entity_poly.pdbx_strand_id
1 'polypeptide(L)'
;MAGAWARRPYGSPTVAVIEESRHPALQAGAYKPSRELFEYAYRQMDVAPDETVHVAMGMYWDMKARHELGFRGIWVNRRGEKGNPDWLPYAEVSDLVGAANLLLP
;
A
#
# COMPACT_ATOMS: atom_id res chain seq x y z
N MET A 1 -11.92 14.47 -1.84
CA MET A 1 -10.45 14.39 -1.86
C MET A 1 -9.98 14.10 -0.45
N ALA A 2 -9.25 13.00 -0.23
CA ALA A 2 -8.48 12.78 0.99
C ALA A 2 -7.42 11.71 0.68
N GLY A 3 -6.20 12.15 0.41
CA GLY A 3 -5.02 11.31 0.42
C GLY A 3 -4.00 12.01 1.30
N ALA A 4 -3.51 11.34 2.33
CA ALA A 4 -2.40 11.85 3.13
C ALA A 4 -1.11 11.46 2.39
N TRP A 5 -0.45 12.45 1.77
CA TRP A 5 0.73 12.25 0.94
C TRP A 5 1.95 12.83 1.65
N ALA A 6 2.94 12.00 1.97
CA ALA A 6 4.20 12.45 2.58
C ALA A 6 5.38 12.10 1.66
N ARG A 7 5.72 13.00 0.73
CA ARG A 7 7.02 12.98 0.04
C ARG A 7 8.06 13.56 0.99
N ARG A 8 9.10 12.80 1.35
CA ARG A 8 10.27 13.32 2.07
C ARG A 8 11.42 13.58 1.09
N PRO A 9 12.29 14.57 1.34
CA PRO A 9 13.44 14.81 0.47
C PRO A 9 14.54 13.77 0.70
N TYR A 10 15.06 13.23 -0.41
CA TYR A 10 16.29 12.45 -0.65
C TYR A 10 16.72 11.35 0.35
N GLY A 11 16.78 10.12 -0.17
CA GLY A 11 17.54 8.99 0.41
C GLY A 11 16.74 7.98 1.23
N SER A 12 15.46 8.24 1.51
CA SER A 12 14.56 7.31 2.20
C SER A 12 13.46 6.82 1.26
N PRO A 13 13.00 5.57 1.37
CA PRO A 13 11.91 5.07 0.53
C PRO A 13 10.66 5.94 0.69
N THR A 14 10.04 6.31 -0.42
CA THR A 14 8.74 6.98 -0.45
C THR A 14 7.68 6.01 0.07
N VAL A 15 6.91 6.44 1.07
CA VAL A 15 5.87 5.61 1.67
C VAL A 15 4.55 5.91 0.96
N ALA A 16 4.00 4.93 0.26
CA ALA A 16 2.67 5.01 -0.33
C ALA A 16 1.67 4.33 0.62
N VAL A 17 0.87 5.13 1.32
CA VAL A 17 -0.25 4.64 2.13
C VAL A 17 -1.53 4.78 1.31
N ILE A 18 -2.09 3.67 0.85
CA ILE A 18 -3.37 3.66 0.11
C ILE A 18 -4.47 3.24 1.09
N GLU A 19 -4.99 4.21 1.85
CA GLU A 19 -6.13 3.99 2.73
C GLU A 19 -7.40 3.74 1.91
N GLU A 20 -8.18 2.74 2.31
CA GLU A 20 -9.53 2.51 1.81
C GLU A 20 -10.43 3.69 2.22
N SER A 21 -10.63 4.63 1.30
CA SER A 21 -11.72 5.59 1.45
C SER A 21 -13.04 4.84 1.31
N ARG A 22 -13.73 4.59 2.42
CA ARG A 22 -15.19 4.34 2.40
C ARG A 22 -15.87 5.60 1.87
N HIS A 23 -16.05 5.71 0.56
CA HIS A 23 -16.94 6.70 -0.04
C HIS A 23 -17.92 6.02 -0.99
N PRO A 24 -19.21 6.41 -0.96
CA PRO A 24 -20.17 5.97 -1.96
C PRO A 24 -19.76 6.50 -3.34
N ALA A 25 -20.06 5.69 -4.36
CA ALA A 25 -19.76 5.87 -5.78
C ALA A 25 -19.81 7.34 -6.26
N LEU A 26 -18.88 7.73 -7.16
CA LEU A 26 -19.21 8.44 -8.42
C LEU A 26 -18.04 9.02 -9.23
N GLN A 27 -16.76 8.90 -8.83
CA GLN A 27 -15.70 9.58 -9.62
C GLN A 27 -14.55 8.72 -10.16
N ALA A 28 -14.56 7.40 -9.97
CA ALA A 28 -13.53 6.53 -10.57
C ALA A 28 -14.01 5.20 -11.15
N GLY A 29 -15.29 4.81 -11.01
CA GLY A 29 -15.85 3.60 -11.62
C GLY A 29 -15.22 2.25 -11.18
N ALA A 30 -14.22 2.26 -10.31
CA ALA A 30 -13.42 1.09 -9.97
C ALA A 30 -13.31 0.92 -8.45
N TYR A 31 -13.69 -0.25 -7.94
CA TYR A 31 -13.49 -0.68 -6.55
C TYR A 31 -12.17 -1.47 -6.45
N LYS A 32 -11.56 -1.60 -5.27
CA LYS A 32 -10.50 -2.60 -5.06
C LYS A 32 -11.07 -3.99 -5.41
N PRO A 33 -10.34 -4.87 -6.10
CA PRO A 33 -8.92 -4.84 -6.41
C PRO A 33 -8.72 -4.45 -7.87
N SER A 34 -9.42 -3.44 -8.37
CA SER A 34 -9.17 -2.99 -9.74
C SER A 34 -7.72 -2.52 -9.83
N ARG A 35 -6.95 -3.28 -10.61
CA ARG A 35 -5.55 -2.99 -10.94
C ARG A 35 -5.39 -1.56 -11.47
N GLU A 36 -6.36 -1.09 -12.25
CA GLU A 36 -6.38 0.25 -12.84
C GLU A 36 -6.38 1.36 -11.78
N LEU A 37 -7.04 1.14 -10.64
CA LEU A 37 -7.07 2.10 -9.52
C LEU A 37 -5.67 2.23 -8.90
N PHE A 38 -4.98 1.11 -8.68
CA PHE A 38 -3.63 1.10 -8.15
C PHE A 38 -2.64 1.68 -9.15
N GLU A 39 -2.69 1.28 -10.42
CA GLU A 39 -1.84 1.85 -11.49
C GLU A 39 -2.06 3.35 -11.66
N TYR A 40 -3.29 3.83 -11.54
CA TYR A 40 -3.59 5.27 -11.56
C TYR A 40 -2.97 5.97 -10.35
N ALA A 41 -3.17 5.44 -9.15
CA ALA A 41 -2.59 6.02 -7.93
C ALA A 41 -1.06 6.08 -8.01
N TYR A 42 -0.40 5.00 -8.42
CA TYR A 42 1.06 4.96 -8.57
C TYR A 42 1.57 5.92 -9.66
N ARG A 43 0.89 6.01 -10.80
CA ARG A 43 1.23 7.00 -11.84
C ARG A 43 1.07 8.44 -11.35
N GLN A 44 0.01 8.74 -10.61
CA GLN A 44 -0.19 10.08 -10.04
C GLN A 44 0.86 10.44 -8.99
N MET A 45 1.39 9.45 -8.26
CA MET A 45 2.45 9.68 -7.27
C MET A 45 3.83 9.89 -7.90
N ASP A 46 4.02 9.52 -9.18
CA ASP A 46 5.31 9.59 -9.88
C ASP A 46 6.43 8.91 -9.08
N VAL A 47 6.16 7.68 -8.61
CA VAL A 47 7.08 6.91 -7.78
C VAL A 47 7.48 5.59 -8.45
N ALA A 48 8.76 5.26 -8.36
CA ALA A 48 9.28 3.98 -8.84
C ALA A 48 9.01 2.85 -7.82
N PRO A 49 8.73 1.60 -8.25
CA PRO A 49 8.48 0.49 -7.33
C PRO A 49 9.62 0.18 -6.36
N ASP A 50 10.86 0.39 -6.78
CA ASP A 50 12.06 0.21 -5.96
C ASP A 50 12.16 1.26 -4.84
N GLU A 51 11.71 2.49 -5.11
CA GLU A 51 11.68 3.58 -4.14
C GLU A 51 10.44 3.58 -3.25
N THR A 52 9.48 2.67 -3.48
CA THR A 52 8.16 2.72 -2.84
C THR A 52 7.89 1.52 -1.94
N VAL A 53 7.32 1.78 -0.75
CA VAL A 53 6.75 0.74 0.11
C VAL A 53 5.24 0.97 0.26
N HIS A 54 4.46 -0.05 -0.06
CA HIS A 54 3.01 -0.04 0.10
C HIS A 54 2.62 -0.55 1.49
N VAL A 55 1.88 0.25 2.26
CA VAL A 55 1.42 -0.13 3.61
C VAL A 55 -0.10 -0.27 3.61
N ALA A 56 -0.61 -1.46 3.92
CA ALA A 56 -2.05 -1.75 3.93
C ALA A 56 -2.44 -2.88 4.87
N MET A 57 -3.76 -3.04 5.11
CA MET A 57 -4.32 -4.08 5.99
C MET A 57 -5.01 -5.21 5.21
N GLY A 58 -5.51 -4.98 3.98
CA GLY A 58 -6.27 -5.99 3.25
C GLY A 58 -5.38 -6.99 2.50
N MET A 59 -5.34 -8.25 2.93
CA MET A 59 -4.55 -9.29 2.25
C MET A 59 -4.97 -9.48 0.79
N TYR A 60 -6.24 -9.78 0.52
CA TYR A 60 -6.72 -10.02 -0.84
C TYR A 60 -6.84 -8.74 -1.68
N TRP A 61 -7.33 -7.64 -1.09
CA TRP A 61 -7.63 -6.42 -1.83
C TRP A 61 -6.41 -5.52 -2.08
N ASP A 62 -5.44 -5.53 -1.16
CA ASP A 62 -4.25 -4.67 -1.23
C ASP A 62 -2.99 -5.47 -1.53
N MET A 63 -2.69 -6.48 -0.71
CA MET A 63 -1.39 -7.17 -0.79
C MET A 63 -1.23 -7.95 -2.10
N LYS A 64 -2.33 -8.52 -2.64
CA LYS A 64 -2.37 -9.12 -3.98
C LYS A 64 -2.11 -8.10 -5.07
N ALA A 65 -2.86 -6.99 -5.10
CA ALA A 65 -2.72 -5.96 -6.13
C ALA A 65 -1.31 -5.36 -6.12
N ARG A 66 -0.79 -5.08 -4.93
CA ARG A 66 0.57 -4.65 -4.68
C ARG A 66 1.60 -5.65 -5.23
N HIS A 67 1.40 -6.95 -5.01
CA HIS A 67 2.28 -8.01 -5.53
C HIS A 67 2.24 -8.07 -7.07
N GLU A 68 1.05 -8.04 -7.68
CA GLU A 68 0.87 -8.04 -9.16
C GLU A 68 1.48 -6.81 -9.84
N LEU A 69 1.69 -5.73 -9.09
CA LEU A 69 2.32 -4.49 -9.55
C LEU A 69 3.81 -4.39 -9.19
N GLY A 70 4.38 -5.40 -8.52
CA GLY A 70 5.82 -5.49 -8.24
C GLY A 70 6.33 -4.56 -7.13
N PHE A 71 5.46 -4.05 -6.26
CA PHE A 71 5.86 -3.19 -5.15
C PHE A 71 6.32 -4.01 -3.93
N ARG A 72 7.20 -3.43 -3.10
CA ARG A 72 7.44 -3.93 -1.74
C ARG A 72 6.28 -3.53 -0.83
N GLY A 73 6.01 -4.30 0.22
CA GLY A 73 4.87 -4.04 1.08
C GLY A 73 5.05 -4.36 2.57
N ILE A 74 4.28 -3.65 3.39
CA ILE A 74 4.09 -3.92 4.81
C ILE A 74 2.59 -4.21 5.01
N TRP A 75 2.29 -5.41 5.48
CA TRP A 75 0.95 -5.83 5.85
C TRP A 75 0.70 -5.56 7.34
N VAL A 76 -0.24 -4.68 7.63
CA VAL A 76 -0.65 -4.33 8.99
C VAL A 76 -1.74 -5.30 9.46
N ASN A 77 -1.35 -6.47 9.94
CA ASN A 77 -2.24 -7.53 10.39
C ASN A 77 -2.74 -7.30 11.83
N ARG A 78 -3.67 -6.36 12.01
CA ARG A 78 -4.27 -6.07 13.33
C ARG A 78 -5.11 -7.21 13.90
N ARG A 79 -5.47 -8.19 13.06
CA ARG A 79 -6.46 -9.23 13.35
C ARG A 79 -5.85 -10.63 13.51
N GLY A 80 -4.53 -10.78 13.34
CA GLY A 80 -3.86 -12.08 13.38
C GLY A 80 -4.34 -13.03 12.27
N GLU A 81 -4.72 -12.48 11.11
CA GLU A 81 -5.15 -13.25 9.94
C GLU A 81 -3.98 -14.07 9.35
N LYS A 82 -4.27 -15.13 8.61
CA LYS A 82 -3.24 -15.90 7.90
C LYS A 82 -2.88 -15.20 6.58
N GLY A 83 -1.61 -14.85 6.42
CA GLY A 83 -1.10 -14.27 5.18
C GLY A 83 -0.97 -15.26 4.02
N ASN A 84 -0.76 -14.74 2.81
CA ASN A 84 -0.56 -15.56 1.61
C ASN A 84 0.93 -15.57 1.18
N PRO A 85 1.61 -16.73 1.24
CA PRO A 85 3.03 -16.84 0.86
C PRO A 85 3.28 -16.57 -0.63
N ASP A 86 2.30 -16.77 -1.51
CA ASP A 86 2.45 -16.53 -2.95
C ASP A 86 2.59 -15.04 -3.28
N TRP A 87 2.23 -14.14 -2.34
CA TRP A 87 2.27 -12.68 -2.54
C TRP A 87 3.45 -12.01 -1.83
N LEU A 88 4.42 -12.80 -1.38
CA LEU A 88 5.70 -12.32 -0.88
C LEU A 88 6.48 -11.56 -1.99
N PRO A 89 7.44 -10.69 -1.62
CA PRO A 89 7.82 -10.34 -0.24
C PRO A 89 6.91 -9.29 0.38
N TYR A 90 6.48 -9.47 1.64
CA TYR A 90 5.98 -8.40 2.50
C TYR A 90 6.41 -8.62 3.94
N ALA A 91 6.57 -7.53 4.70
CA ALA A 91 6.71 -7.61 6.15
C ALA A 91 5.33 -7.61 6.80
N GLU A 92 5.16 -8.35 7.90
CA GLU A 92 3.93 -8.34 8.69
C GLU A 92 4.16 -7.59 10.00
N VAL A 93 3.25 -6.71 10.37
CA VAL A 93 3.26 -5.94 11.62
C VAL A 93 1.85 -5.89 12.22
N SER A 94 1.73 -5.78 13.54
CA SER A 94 0.43 -5.70 14.22
C SER A 94 -0.22 -4.32 14.16
N ASP A 95 0.54 -3.26 13.90
CA ASP A 95 0.09 -1.89 13.99
C ASP A 95 0.96 -0.92 13.15
N LEU A 96 0.55 0.36 13.13
CA LEU A 96 1.26 1.39 12.37
C LEU A 96 2.56 1.84 13.02
N VAL A 97 2.75 1.59 14.33
CA VAL A 97 4.03 1.88 15.00
C VAL A 97 5.08 0.90 14.50
N GLY A 98 4.75 -0.39 14.43
CA GLY A 98 5.59 -1.40 13.80
C GLY A 98 5.90 -1.08 12.34
N ALA A 99 4.91 -0.62 11.57
CA ALA A 99 5.15 -0.18 10.19
C ALA A 99 6.12 1.02 10.12
N ALA A 100 5.94 2.02 10.99
CA ALA A 100 6.83 3.19 11.04
C ALA A 100 8.26 2.81 11.41
N ASN A 101 8.45 1.90 12.37
CA ASN A 101 9.77 1.41 12.78
C ASN A 101 10.52 0.68 11.65
N LEU A 102 9.82 0.10 10.68
CA LEU A 102 10.45 -0.52 9.50
C LEU A 102 10.83 0.49 8.41
N LEU A 103 10.28 1.71 8.47
CA LEU A 103 10.42 2.74 7.43
C LEU A 103 11.33 3.89 7.86
N LEU A 104 11.48 4.11 9.16
CA LEU A 104 12.32 5.15 9.75
C LEU A 104 13.67 4.55 10.14
N PRO A 105 14.79 5.29 9.94
CA PRO A 105 16.11 4.88 10.39
C PRO A 105 16.24 4.87 11.92
#